data_AF-A0A975C680-F1
#
_entry.id   AF-A0A975C680-F1
#
_cell.length_a   1.000
_cell.length_b   1.000
_cell.length_c   1.000
_cell.angle_alpha   90.00
_cell.angle_beta   90.00
_cell.angle_gamma   90.00
#
_symmetry.space_group_name_H-M   'P 1'
#
loop_
_entity.id
_entity.type
_entity.pdbx_description
1 polymer ?
#
loop_
_entity_poly.entity_id
_entity_poly.type
_entity_poly.pdbx_seq_one_letter_code
_entity_poly.pdbx_strand_id
1 'polypeptide(L)'
;MTPISQAEALRAQNAEKAYRKAMDARDAVAWRAPGVSRFDSRPANDTGVSEPTLKEIMSDLPPWVTIAAGAVVAASMGALLGGALHI
;
A
#
# COMPACT_ATOMS: atom_id res chain seq x y z
N MET A 1 -3.27 34.12 -11.83
CA MET A 1 -2.73 32.74 -11.79
C MET A 1 -2.62 32.28 -13.24
N THR A 2 -1.43 32.40 -13.84
CA THR A 2 -1.22 32.09 -15.26
C THR A 2 -1.08 30.58 -15.45
N PRO A 3 -1.82 29.95 -16.38
CA PRO A 3 -1.70 28.52 -16.63
C PRO A 3 -0.33 28.21 -17.22
N ILE A 4 0.40 27.32 -16.56
CA ILE A 4 1.70 26.81 -17.02
C ILE A 4 1.46 26.08 -18.34
N SER A 5 2.33 26.31 -19.33
CA SER A 5 2.17 25.66 -20.62
C SER A 5 2.37 24.14 -20.51
N GLN A 6 1.65 23.36 -21.31
CA GLN A 6 1.77 21.88 -21.38
C GLN A 6 3.23 21.43 -21.58
N ALA A 7 4.01 22.20 -22.36
CA ALA A 7 5.41 21.94 -22.62
C ALA A 7 6.29 22.11 -21.36
N GLU A 8 6.01 23.10 -20.53
CA GLU A 8 6.70 23.30 -19.25
C GLU A 8 6.33 22.22 -18.24
N ALA A 9 5.05 21.82 -18.19
CA ALA A 9 4.60 20.73 -17.33
C ALA A 9 5.29 19.40 -17.69
N LEU A 10 5.44 19.10 -18.98
CA LEU A 10 6.13 17.89 -19.44
C LEU A 10 7.62 17.92 -19.08
N ARG A 11 8.28 19.07 -19.19
CA ARG A 11 9.68 19.23 -18.78
C ARG A 11 9.86 19.02 -17.28
N ALA A 12 8.96 19.56 -16.46
CA ALA A 12 8.97 19.36 -15.01
C ALA A 12 8.80 17.88 -14.65
N GLN A 13 7.85 17.18 -15.27
CA GLN A 13 7.65 15.74 -15.06
C GLN A 13 8.87 14.91 -15.50
N ASN A 14 9.51 15.26 -16.62
CA ASN A 14 10.70 14.56 -17.08
C ASN A 14 11.90 14.78 -16.15
N ALA A 15 12.06 15.99 -15.61
CA ALA A 15 13.08 16.31 -14.61
C ALA A 15 12.87 15.50 -13.33
N GLU A 16 11.63 15.37 -12.86
CA GLU A 16 11.29 14.57 -11.69
C GLU A 16 11.60 13.08 -11.91
N LYS A 17 11.22 12.52 -13.06
CA LYS A 17 11.53 11.12 -13.42
C LYS A 17 13.03 10.87 -13.48
N ALA A 18 13.80 11.80 -14.06
CA ALA A 18 15.25 11.71 -14.13
C ALA A 18 15.88 11.75 -12.72
N TYR A 19 15.38 12.63 -11.85
CA TYR A 19 15.84 12.72 -10.47
C TYR A 19 15.56 11.44 -9.68
N ARG A 20 14.34 10.89 -9.76
CA ARG A 20 13.99 9.62 -9.10
C ARG A 20 14.89 8.47 -9.58
N LYS A 21 15.08 8.36 -10.89
CA LYS A 21 15.98 7.35 -11.47
C LYS A 21 17.42 7.48 -10.97
N ALA A 22 17.91 8.70 -10.77
CA ALA A 22 19.23 8.94 -10.20
C ALA A 22 19.33 8.54 -8.72
N MET A 23 18.26 8.77 -7.94
CA MET A 23 18.18 8.33 -6.54
C MET A 23 18.12 6.81 -6.43
N ASP A 24 17.29 6.15 -7.24
CA ASP A 24 17.20 4.69 -7.26
C ASP A 24 18.57 4.05 -7.59
N ALA A 25 19.30 4.62 -8.57
CA ALA A 25 20.64 4.17 -8.92
C ALA A 25 21.65 4.40 -7.78
N ARG A 26 21.56 5.53 -7.08
CA ARG A 26 22.40 5.80 -5.91
C ARG A 26 22.11 4.83 -4.78
N ASP A 27 20.84 4.57 -4.48
CA ASP A 27 20.43 3.66 -3.42
C ASP A 27 20.86 2.23 -3.73
N ALA A 28 20.77 1.81 -5.00
CA ALA A 28 21.27 0.53 -5.46
C ALA A 28 22.81 0.39 -5.28
N VAL A 29 23.58 1.45 -5.53
CA VAL A 29 25.05 1.45 -5.33
C VAL A 29 25.43 1.57 -3.85
N ALA A 30 24.64 2.32 -3.08
CA ALA A 30 24.84 2.50 -1.64
C ALA A 30 24.44 1.26 -0.85
N TRP A 31 23.68 0.34 -1.46
CA TRP A 31 23.30 -0.90 -0.83
C TRP A 31 24.54 -1.73 -0.46
N ARG A 32 24.66 -2.04 0.83
CA ARG A 32 25.60 -3.03 1.35
C ARG A 32 24.78 -4.17 1.95
N ALA A 33 25.18 -5.40 1.64
CA ALA A 33 24.64 -6.57 2.32
C ALA A 33 24.85 -6.41 3.84
N PRO A 34 23.83 -6.65 4.67
CA PRO A 34 24.00 -6.70 6.11
C PRO A 34 25.13 -7.67 6.45
N GLY A 35 26.12 -7.22 7.22
CA GLY A 35 27.21 -8.08 7.67
C GLY A 35 26.64 -9.23 8.51
N VAL A 36 27.14 -10.44 8.31
CA VAL A 36 26.75 -11.59 9.15
C VAL A 36 27.25 -11.29 10.56
N SER A 37 26.32 -10.96 11.47
CA SER A 37 26.66 -10.78 12.88
C SER A 37 27.01 -12.16 13.47
N ARG A 38 28.18 -12.28 14.09
CA ARG A 38 28.55 -13.49 14.84
C ARG A 38 27.70 -13.71 16.08
N PHE A 39 27.07 -12.65 16.57
CA PHE A 39 26.20 -12.68 17.73
C PHE A 39 24.79 -12.37 17.28
N ASP A 40 23.88 -13.31 17.46
CA ASP A 40 22.46 -13.04 17.28
C ASP A 40 21.99 -12.22 18.47
N SER A 41 21.75 -10.92 18.25
CA SER A 41 21.26 -10.00 19.27
C SER A 41 19.75 -10.12 19.47
N ARG A 42 19.07 -11.00 18.74
CA ARG A 42 17.63 -11.20 18.88
C ARG A 42 17.32 -11.79 20.25
N PRO A 43 16.27 -11.31 20.93
CA PRO A 43 15.74 -11.95 22.13
C PRO A 43 15.44 -13.42 21.82
N ALA A 44 15.68 -14.33 22.76
CA ALA A 44 15.43 -15.77 22.55
C ALA A 44 13.97 -16.13 22.20
N ASN A 45 13.03 -15.19 22.39
CA ASN A 45 11.62 -15.33 22.05
C ASN A 45 11.24 -14.65 20.71
N ASP A 46 12.21 -14.09 19.99
CA ASP A 46 12.00 -13.60 18.64
C ASP A 46 12.04 -14.81 17.69
N THR A 47 10.86 -15.36 17.40
CA THR A 47 10.73 -16.55 16.55
C THR A 47 11.11 -16.28 15.09
N GLY A 48 11.40 -15.02 14.71
CA GLY A 48 11.69 -14.63 13.33
C GLY A 48 10.53 -14.87 12.35
N VAL A 49 9.41 -15.39 12.85
CA VAL A 49 8.16 -15.56 12.11
C VAL A 49 7.43 -14.24 12.23
N SER A 50 7.47 -13.45 11.15
CA SER A 50 6.65 -12.25 11.06
C SER A 50 5.19 -12.70 11.13
N GLU A 51 4.47 -12.32 12.19
CA GLU A 51 3.03 -12.54 12.25
C GLU A 51 2.40 -11.81 11.05
N PRO A 52 1.60 -12.50 10.22
CA PRO A 52 0.95 -11.88 9.08
C PRO A 52 0.18 -10.66 9.55
N THR A 53 0.48 -9.51 8.97
CA THR A 53 -0.24 -8.29 9.30
C THR A 53 -1.68 -8.42 8.81
N LEU A 54 -2.60 -7.71 9.46
CA LEU A 54 -4.02 -7.69 9.07
C LEU A 54 -4.20 -7.26 7.61
N LYS A 55 -3.29 -6.41 7.11
CA LYS A 55 -3.23 -5.98 5.72
C LYS A 55 -2.83 -7.12 4.77
N GLU A 56 -1.82 -7.93 5.13
CA GLU A 56 -1.38 -9.08 4.32
C GLU A 56 -2.48 -10.14 4.26
N ILE A 57 -3.14 -10.39 5.39
CA ILE A 57 -4.30 -11.30 5.44
C ILE A 57 -5.42 -10.79 4.54
N MET A 58 -5.71 -9.48 4.55
CA MET A 58 -6.72 -8.89 3.67
C MET A 58 -6.34 -8.90 2.19
N SER A 59 -5.05 -8.81 1.85
CA SER A 59 -4.59 -8.86 0.45
C SER A 59 -4.61 -10.25 -0.16
N ASP A 60 -4.55 -11.30 0.67
CA ASP A 60 -4.67 -12.70 0.23
C ASP A 60 -6.12 -13.14 -0.01
N LEU A 61 -7.11 -12.33 0.37
CA LEU A 61 -8.51 -12.65 0.13
C LEU A 61 -8.86 -12.50 -1.36
N PRO A 62 -9.61 -13.46 -1.94
CA PRO A 62 -10.10 -13.34 -3.31
C PRO A 62 -10.93 -12.06 -3.53
N PRO A 63 -10.84 -11.39 -4.69
CA PRO A 63 -11.56 -10.14 -4.96
C PRO A 63 -13.09 -10.23 -4.81
N TRP A 64 -13.69 -11.41 -4.94
CA TRP A 64 -15.13 -11.58 -4.76
C TRP A 64 -15.57 -11.42 -3.29
N VAL A 65 -14.67 -11.60 -2.33
CA VAL A 65 -14.97 -11.48 -0.90
C VAL A 65 -15.34 -10.04 -0.53
N THR A 66 -14.67 -9.05 -1.14
CA THR A 66 -15.00 -7.63 -0.93
C THR A 66 -16.37 -7.28 -1.51
N ILE A 67 -16.73 -7.88 -2.65
CA ILE A 67 -18.06 -7.72 -3.27
C ILE A 67 -19.14 -8.31 -2.36
N ALA A 68 -18.92 -9.51 -1.82
CA ALA A 68 -19.85 -10.15 -0.90
C ALA A 68 -20.03 -9.33 0.40
N ALA A 69 -18.93 -8.86 0.99
CA ALA A 69 -18.98 -8.00 2.17
C ALA A 69 -19.74 -6.69 1.91
N GLY A 70 -19.48 -6.04 0.77
CA GLY A 70 -20.20 -4.85 0.34
C GLY A 70 -21.70 -5.10 0.12
N ALA A 71 -22.06 -6.24 -0.47
CA ALA A 71 -23.45 -6.64 -0.66
C ALA A 71 -24.19 -6.86 0.66
N VAL A 72 -23.55 -7.47 1.66
CA VAL A 72 -24.11 -7.64 3.01
C VAL A 72 -24.36 -6.29 3.68
N VAL A 73 -23.41 -5.36 3.59
CA VAL A 73 -23.56 -4.00 4.12
C VAL A 73 -24.67 -3.24 3.39
N ALA A 74 -24.73 -3.35 2.06
CA ALA A 74 -25.77 -2.71 1.26
C ALA A 74 -27.16 -3.28 1.59
N ALA A 75 -27.28 -4.59 1.75
CA ALA A 75 -28.53 -5.25 2.11
C ALA A 75 -28.98 -4.88 3.53
N SER A 76 -28.06 -4.77 4.49
CA SER A 76 -28.41 -4.34 5.85
C SER A 76 -28.85 -2.88 5.89
N MET A 77 -28.16 -1.98 5.18
CA MET A 77 -28.60 -0.59 5.01
C MET A 77 -29.96 -0.51 4.30
N GLY A 78 -30.15 -1.29 3.25
CA GLY A 78 -31.41 -1.39 2.51
C GLY A 78 -32.56 -1.92 3.38
N ALA A 79 -32.29 -2.89 4.27
CA ALA A 79 -33.28 -3.40 5.21
C ALA A 79 -33.64 -2.38 6.29
N LEU A 80 -32.66 -1.63 6.81
CA LEU A 80 -32.90 -0.57 7.79
C LEU A 80 -33.69 0.59 7.18
N LEU A 81 -33.33 1.02 5.96
CA LEU A 81 -34.02 2.10 5.25
C LEU A 81 -35.39 1.65 4.71
N GLY A 82 -35.48 0.43 4.19
CA GLY A 82 -36.71 -0.18 3.70
C GLY A 82 -37.71 -0.46 4.83
N GLY A 83 -37.23 -0.85 6.02
CA GLY A 83 -38.05 -0.94 7.23
C GLY A 83 -38.53 0.42 7.73
N ALA A 84 -37.73 1.48 7.57
CA ALA A 84 -38.11 2.85 7.95
C ALA A 84 -39.15 3.49 7.01
N LEU A 85 -39.29 3.00 5.77
CA LEU A 85 -40.28 3.45 4.78
C LEU A 85 -41.56 2.58 4.75
N HIS A 86 -41.65 1.55 5.59
CA HIS A 86 -42.80 0.65 5.66
C HIS A 86 -43.87 1.11 6.68
N ILE A 87 -43.82 2.38 7.06
CA ILE A 87 -44.82 3.14 7.85
C ILE A 87 -45.37 4.25 6.95
#